data_AF-A0A928VWX8-F1
#
_entry.id   AF-A0A928VWX8-F1
#
_cell.length_a   1.000
_cell.length_b   1.000
_cell.length_c   1.000
_cell.angle_alpha   90.00
_cell.angle_beta   90.00
_cell.angle_gamma   90.00
#
_symmetry.space_group_name_H-M   'P 1'
#
loop_
_entity.id
_entity.type
_entity.pdbx_description
1 polymer ?
#
loop_
_entity_poly.entity_id
_entity_poly.type
_entity_poly.pdbx_seq_one_letter_code
_entity_poly.pdbx_strand_id
1 'polypeptide(L)'
;MSPKTVKTKIRSQIYADLRQAEAGFNAYRMAVLDRGIENSPYYFHIEEYPQRLKQKTTLSIAGAPTFPELGELPDIDEESLNFIHPDIQEVCICIGGTAGGPFKTRWLGRNARNKVQLWSTTKIIPILNLLCTLEEDAREAKLGDG
;
A
#
# COMPACT_ATOMS: atom_id res chain seq x y z
N MET A 1 -4.59 41.17 -23.59
CA MET A 1 -5.25 39.84 -23.49
C MET A 1 -4.75 39.18 -22.21
N SER A 2 -5.62 38.90 -21.24
CA SER A 2 -5.21 38.55 -19.86
C SER A 2 -4.77 37.09 -19.75
N PRO A 3 -3.63 36.77 -19.10
CA PRO A 3 -3.06 35.42 -19.01
C PRO A 3 -3.95 34.39 -18.27
N LYS A 4 -5.00 34.82 -17.57
CA LYS A 4 -5.96 33.94 -16.89
C LYS A 4 -6.87 33.17 -17.86
N THR A 5 -7.20 33.75 -19.02
CA THR A 5 -8.17 33.16 -19.95
C THR A 5 -7.60 31.98 -20.75
N VAL A 6 -6.28 31.95 -20.97
CA VAL A 6 -5.58 30.88 -21.70
C VAL A 6 -5.46 29.60 -20.85
N LYS A 7 -5.17 29.72 -19.55
CA LYS A 7 -5.07 28.56 -18.63
C LYS A 7 -6.39 27.82 -18.43
N THR A 8 -7.52 28.53 -18.40
CA THR A 8 -8.85 27.92 -18.20
C THR A 8 -9.31 27.12 -19.43
N LYS A 9 -9.01 27.61 -20.63
CA LYS A 9 -9.37 26.96 -21.91
C LYS A 9 -8.65 25.62 -22.10
N ILE A 10 -7.40 25.53 -21.63
CA ILE A 10 -6.60 24.30 -21.67
C ILE A 10 -7.17 23.24 -20.72
N ARG A 11 -7.56 23.64 -19.50
CA ARG A 11 -8.18 22.71 -18.53
C ARG A 11 -9.50 22.15 -19.04
N SER A 12 -10.40 22.99 -19.55
CA SER A 12 -11.69 22.52 -20.07
C SER A 12 -11.53 21.54 -21.23
N GLN A 13 -10.53 21.76 -22.08
CA GLN A 13 -10.23 20.85 -23.19
C GLN A 13 -9.70 19.51 -22.68
N ILE A 14 -8.72 19.51 -21.78
CA ILE A 14 -8.20 18.28 -21.15
C ILE A 14 -9.32 17.49 -20.47
N TYR A 15 -10.23 18.17 -19.75
CA TYR A 15 -11.37 17.50 -19.13
C TYR A 15 -12.35 16.92 -20.14
N ALA A 16 -12.60 17.60 -21.26
CA ALA A 16 -13.45 17.08 -22.32
C ALA A 16 -12.82 15.83 -22.97
N ASP A 17 -11.52 15.88 -23.25
CA ASP A 17 -10.76 14.78 -23.84
C ASP A 17 -10.73 13.57 -22.90
N LEU A 18 -10.54 13.77 -21.59
CA LEU A 18 -10.62 12.71 -20.58
C LEU A 18 -12.03 12.11 -20.50
N ARG A 19 -13.07 12.94 -20.52
CA ARG A 19 -14.46 12.46 -20.48
C ARG A 19 -14.82 11.65 -21.72
N GLN A 20 -14.32 12.06 -22.89
CA GLN A 20 -14.51 11.33 -24.13
C GLN A 20 -13.73 10.01 -24.13
N ALA A 21 -12.53 9.98 -23.55
CA ALA A 21 -11.75 8.76 -23.39
C ALA A 21 -12.41 7.74 -22.45
N GLU A 22 -13.18 8.20 -21.45
CA GLU A 22 -13.99 7.36 -20.56
C GLU A 22 -15.30 6.86 -21.19
N ALA A 23 -15.65 7.27 -22.42
CA ALA A 23 -16.85 6.79 -23.08
C ALA A 23 -16.74 5.29 -23.42
N GLY A 24 -17.58 4.47 -22.79
CA GLY A 24 -17.56 3.00 -22.93
C GLY A 24 -16.79 2.26 -21.84
N PHE A 25 -16.21 2.99 -20.89
CA PHE A 25 -15.59 2.47 -19.67
C PHE A 25 -16.61 2.47 -18.52
N ASN A 26 -16.43 1.60 -17.52
CA ASN A 26 -17.35 1.40 -16.40
C ASN A 26 -16.60 1.13 -15.08
N ALA A 27 -17.32 0.82 -14.00
CA ALA A 27 -16.72 0.60 -12.67
C ALA A 27 -15.64 -0.51 -12.62
N TYR A 28 -15.62 -1.41 -13.61
CA TYR A 28 -14.67 -2.53 -13.70
C TYR A 28 -13.60 -2.34 -14.78
N ARG A 29 -13.71 -1.27 -15.57
CA ARG A 29 -12.76 -0.93 -16.63
C ARG A 29 -12.74 0.57 -16.76
N MET A 30 -11.72 1.25 -16.23
CA MET A 30 -11.64 2.72 -16.12
C MET A 30 -10.56 3.26 -17.05
N ALA A 31 -10.91 4.15 -17.98
CA ALA A 31 -10.02 4.51 -19.10
C ALA A 31 -8.72 5.19 -18.65
N VAL A 32 -8.79 5.96 -17.57
CA VAL A 32 -7.64 6.68 -17.02
C VAL A 32 -6.83 5.80 -16.07
N LEU A 33 -7.49 5.00 -15.23
CA LEU A 33 -6.82 4.21 -14.19
C LEU A 33 -6.19 2.92 -14.74
N ASP A 34 -6.79 2.33 -15.77
CA ASP A 34 -6.25 1.15 -16.44
C ASP A 34 -5.24 1.50 -17.54
N ARG A 35 -4.94 2.79 -17.75
CA ARG A 35 -4.07 3.21 -18.85
C ARG A 35 -2.67 2.62 -18.68
N GLY A 36 -2.24 1.80 -19.65
CA GLY A 36 -0.93 1.18 -19.66
C GLY A 36 -0.82 -0.01 -18.71
N ILE A 37 -1.93 -0.47 -18.13
CA ILE A 37 -1.95 -1.68 -17.32
C ILE A 37 -1.54 -2.89 -18.16
N GLU A 38 -1.89 -2.90 -19.45
CA GLU A 38 -1.50 -3.91 -20.45
C GLU A 38 0.01 -3.97 -20.70
N ASN A 39 0.74 -2.88 -20.39
CA ASN A 39 2.20 -2.82 -20.50
C ASN A 39 2.89 -3.25 -19.20
N SER A 40 2.14 -3.51 -18.13
CA SER A 40 2.71 -3.99 -16.88
C SER A 40 3.21 -5.42 -17.04
N PRO A 41 4.45 -5.74 -16.60
CA PRO A 41 4.93 -7.12 -16.57
C PRO A 41 4.11 -8.01 -15.61
N TYR A 42 3.23 -7.40 -14.80
CA TYR A 42 2.35 -8.09 -13.87
C TYR A 42 0.89 -8.22 -14.35
N TYR A 43 0.55 -7.74 -15.55
CA TYR A 43 -0.84 -7.75 -16.04
C TYR A 43 -1.47 -9.15 -16.02
N PHE A 44 -0.75 -10.14 -16.55
CA PHE A 44 -1.21 -11.54 -16.57
C PHE A 44 -1.15 -12.24 -15.20
N HIS A 45 -0.58 -11.59 -14.18
CA HIS A 45 -0.45 -12.15 -12.84
C HIS A 45 -1.53 -11.67 -11.87
N ILE A 46 -2.43 -10.78 -12.29
CA ILE A 46 -3.47 -10.18 -11.43
C ILE A 46 -4.35 -11.26 -10.80
N GLU A 47 -4.75 -12.29 -11.57
CA GLU A 47 -5.57 -13.40 -11.06
C GLU A 47 -4.85 -14.25 -10.00
N GLU A 48 -3.52 -14.26 -10.02
CA GLU A 48 -2.70 -15.00 -9.07
C GLU A 48 -2.46 -14.23 -7.76
N TYR A 49 -2.76 -12.92 -7.72
CA TYR A 49 -2.49 -12.07 -6.55
C TYR A 49 -3.10 -12.62 -5.26
N PRO A 50 -4.37 -13.08 -5.21
CA PRO A 50 -4.93 -13.64 -3.98
C PRO A 50 -4.14 -14.85 -3.48
N GLN A 51 -3.60 -15.68 -4.37
CA GLN A 51 -2.79 -16.84 -3.97
C GLN A 51 -1.39 -16.43 -3.53
N ARG A 52 -0.77 -15.48 -4.23
CA ARG A 52 0.54 -14.92 -3.84
C ARG A 52 0.47 -14.24 -2.48
N LEU A 53 -0.60 -13.51 -2.17
CA LEU A 53 -0.81 -12.87 -0.87
C LEU A 53 -1.01 -13.86 0.28
N LYS A 54 -1.44 -15.10 -0.01
CA LYS A 54 -1.51 -16.18 1.00
C LYS A 54 -0.15 -16.81 1.28
N GLN A 55 0.84 -16.63 0.42
CA GLN A 55 2.18 -17.19 0.62
C GLN A 55 2.91 -16.38 1.68
N LYS A 56 3.37 -17.06 2.74
CA LYS A 56 4.22 -16.42 3.75
C LYS A 56 5.59 -16.12 3.14
N THR A 57 6.00 -14.86 3.19
CA THR A 57 7.32 -14.43 2.73
C THR A 57 8.41 -15.19 3.48
N THR A 58 9.14 -16.03 2.76
CA THR A 58 10.26 -16.83 3.27
C THR A 58 11.55 -16.02 3.15
N LEU A 59 11.60 -14.89 3.87
CA LEU A 59 12.82 -14.08 3.95
C LEU A 59 13.57 -14.40 5.24
N SER A 60 14.81 -14.86 5.11
CA SER A 60 15.72 -15.04 6.25
C SER A 60 16.49 -13.76 6.47
N ILE A 61 16.25 -13.11 7.60
CA ILE A 61 16.98 -11.92 8.01
C ILE A 61 17.86 -12.30 9.19
N ALA A 62 19.15 -12.55 8.92
CA ALA A 62 20.12 -12.93 9.94
C ALA A 62 20.21 -11.82 11.01
N GLY A 63 20.17 -12.24 12.28
CA GLY A 63 20.25 -11.35 13.43
C GLY A 63 19.07 -10.40 13.63
N ALA A 64 18.01 -10.47 12.81
CA ALA A 64 16.84 -9.62 13.02
C ALA A 64 16.05 -10.06 14.25
N PRO A 65 15.55 -9.11 15.06
CA PRO A 65 14.64 -9.39 16.15
C PRO A 65 13.29 -9.89 15.63
N THR A 66 12.52 -10.49 16.52
CA THR A 66 11.10 -10.76 16.29
C THR A 66 10.36 -9.44 16.07
N PHE A 67 9.25 -9.48 15.33
CA PHE A 67 8.34 -8.34 15.24
C PHE A 67 7.97 -7.83 16.65
N PRO A 68 8.00 -6.50 16.90
CA PRO A 68 7.73 -5.94 18.22
C PRO A 68 6.30 -6.22 18.68
N GLU A 69 6.11 -6.37 19.99
CA GLU A 69 4.77 -6.51 20.56
C GLU A 69 3.97 -5.21 20.44
N LEU A 70 2.66 -5.29 20.60
CA LEU A 70 1.78 -4.12 20.53
C LEU A 70 2.21 -3.07 21.56
N GLY A 71 2.47 -1.85 21.11
CA GLY A 71 2.89 -0.72 21.95
C GLY A 71 4.41 -0.58 22.10
N GLU A 72 5.19 -1.54 21.61
CA GLU A 72 6.65 -1.44 21.56
C GLU A 72 7.11 -0.75 20.26
N LEU A 73 8.01 0.22 20.40
CA LEU A 73 8.64 0.85 19.25
C LEU A 73 9.81 -0.02 18.77
N PRO A 74 9.89 -0.35 17.47
CA PRO A 74 11.03 -1.07 16.95
C PRO A 74 12.30 -0.21 17.01
N ASP A 75 13.43 -0.89 17.06
CA ASP A 75 14.71 -0.27 16.75
C ASP A 75 14.78 0.00 15.24
N ILE A 76 15.12 1.23 14.88
CA ILE A 76 15.09 1.71 13.49
C ILE A 76 16.50 2.11 13.10
N ASP A 77 17.03 1.46 12.06
CA ASP A 77 18.30 1.84 11.44
C ASP A 77 18.09 3.11 10.60
N GLU A 78 18.68 4.21 11.05
CA GLU A 78 18.56 5.52 10.40
C GLU A 78 19.63 5.78 9.32
N GLU A 79 20.61 4.89 9.15
CA GLU A 79 21.75 5.09 8.26
C GLU A 79 21.62 4.31 6.94
N SER A 80 20.98 3.13 6.98
CA SER A 80 20.83 2.25 5.82
C SER A 80 20.10 2.87 4.62
N LEU A 81 19.38 3.98 4.82
CA LEU A 81 18.64 4.70 3.77
C LEU A 81 19.34 5.98 3.29
N ASN A 82 20.63 6.15 3.56
CA ASN A 82 21.41 7.31 3.09
C ASN A 82 21.51 7.41 1.56
N PHE A 83 21.27 6.33 0.82
CA PHE A 83 21.21 6.35 -0.64
C PHE A 83 19.95 7.03 -1.21
N ILE A 84 18.91 7.21 -0.39
CA ILE A 84 17.65 7.83 -0.81
C ILE A 84 17.87 9.34 -0.99
N HIS A 85 17.30 9.91 -2.05
CA HIS A 85 17.40 11.34 -2.36
C HIS A 85 17.08 12.23 -1.13
N PRO A 86 17.83 13.31 -0.87
CA PRO A 86 17.67 14.15 0.32
C PRO A 86 16.28 14.82 0.42
N ASP A 87 15.60 15.06 -0.70
CA ASP A 87 14.24 15.62 -0.70
C ASP A 87 13.19 14.71 -0.05
N ILE A 88 13.47 13.40 0.06
CA ILE A 88 12.61 12.48 0.82
C ILE A 88 12.91 12.70 2.30
N GLN A 89 12.10 13.54 2.94
CA GLN A 89 12.30 13.96 4.32
C GLN A 89 11.98 12.86 5.32
N GLU A 90 10.93 12.06 5.06
CA GLU A 90 10.50 10.96 5.92
C GLU A 90 10.35 9.66 5.13
N VAL A 91 10.88 8.58 5.70
CA VAL A 91 10.68 7.22 5.19
C VAL A 91 10.78 6.22 6.33
N CYS A 92 9.96 5.17 6.27
CA CYS A 92 10.02 4.03 7.18
C CYS A 92 9.75 2.76 6.37
N ILE A 93 10.67 1.80 6.42
CA ILE A 93 10.60 0.54 5.70
C ILE A 93 10.69 -0.59 6.72
N CYS A 94 9.71 -1.46 6.72
CA CYS A 94 9.74 -2.71 7.47
C CYS A 94 9.99 -3.86 6.49
N ILE A 95 11.11 -4.57 6.68
CA ILE A 95 11.44 -5.77 5.91
C ILE A 95 11.24 -6.96 6.83
N GLY A 96 10.40 -7.92 6.43
CA GLY A 96 10.04 -9.04 7.29
C GLY A 96 9.89 -10.38 6.59
N GLY A 97 10.07 -11.45 7.35
CA GLY A 97 9.88 -12.83 6.91
C GLY A 97 9.96 -13.83 8.05
N THR A 98 9.54 -15.07 7.77
CA THR A 98 9.47 -16.12 8.80
C THR A 98 10.65 -17.08 8.77
N ALA A 99 11.27 -17.34 7.61
CA ALA A 99 12.34 -18.34 7.42
C ALA A 99 12.10 -19.68 8.17
N GLY A 100 10.84 -20.11 8.32
CA GLY A 100 10.47 -21.33 9.04
C GLY A 100 10.33 -21.19 10.57
N GLY A 101 10.51 -20.00 11.12
CA GLY A 101 10.32 -19.66 12.53
C GLY A 101 9.41 -18.45 12.76
N PRO A 102 9.53 -17.76 13.92
CA PRO A 102 8.78 -16.53 14.21
C PRO A 102 9.01 -15.45 13.14
N PHE A 103 8.03 -14.59 12.91
CA PHE A 103 8.17 -13.48 11.98
C PHE A 103 9.19 -12.48 12.53
N LYS A 104 10.28 -12.30 11.78
CA LYS A 104 11.38 -11.39 12.12
C LYS A 104 11.35 -10.16 11.26
N THR A 105 11.78 -9.03 11.81
CA THR A 105 11.80 -7.76 11.07
C THR A 105 13.07 -6.96 11.25
N ARG A 106 13.39 -6.19 10.21
CA ARG A 106 14.36 -5.10 10.27
C ARG A 106 13.66 -3.83 9.82
N TRP A 107 13.81 -2.78 10.61
CA TRP A 107 13.19 -1.48 10.36
C TRP A 107 14.27 -0.50 9.95
N LEU A 108 14.05 0.18 8.82
CA LEU A 108 14.96 1.18 8.26
C LEU A 108 14.18 2.49 8.15
N GLY A 109 14.82 3.62 8.40
CA GLY A 109 14.10 4.89 8.38
C GLY A 109 14.94 6.13 8.16
N ARG A 110 14.25 7.24 7.87
CA ARG A 110 14.75 8.61 8.00
C ARG A 110 13.61 9.39 8.62
N ASN A 111 13.85 10.04 9.76
CA ASN A 111 12.80 10.76 10.48
C ASN A 111 11.52 9.92 10.73
N ALA A 112 11.67 8.60 10.84
CA ALA A 112 10.56 7.64 10.79
C ALA A 112 9.56 7.77 11.97
N ARG A 113 9.99 8.43 13.05
CA ARG A 113 9.19 8.66 14.26
C ARG A 113 8.48 10.02 14.25
N ASN A 114 8.70 10.84 13.22
CA ASN A 114 8.07 12.16 13.13
C ASN A 114 6.57 12.02 12.85
N LYS A 115 5.78 12.88 13.49
CA LYS A 115 4.35 12.96 13.24
C LYS A 115 4.12 13.65 11.90
N VAL A 116 3.70 12.87 10.91
CA VAL A 116 3.38 13.37 9.57
C VAL A 116 1.95 13.03 9.18
N GLN A 117 1.42 13.76 8.20
CA GLN A 117 0.13 13.42 7.60
C GLN A 117 0.32 12.26 6.63
N LEU A 118 -0.28 11.11 6.94
CA LEU A 118 -0.20 9.90 6.11
C LEU A 118 -1.28 9.85 5.01
N TRP A 119 -2.18 10.83 4.97
CA TRP A 119 -3.25 11.00 3.97
C TRP A 119 -3.98 9.69 3.66
N SER A 120 -4.06 9.30 2.38
CA SER A 120 -4.77 8.10 1.94
C SER A 120 -4.20 6.80 2.51
N THR A 121 -2.96 6.79 3.01
CA THR A 121 -2.36 5.59 3.62
C THR A 121 -3.14 5.10 4.83
N THR A 122 -3.83 6.00 5.55
CA THR A 122 -4.64 5.62 6.72
C THR A 122 -5.94 4.90 6.36
N LYS A 123 -6.35 4.88 5.08
CA LYS A 123 -7.57 4.19 4.64
C LYS A 123 -7.51 2.67 4.86
N ILE A 124 -6.32 2.10 5.05
CA ILE A 124 -6.17 0.70 5.41
C ILE A 124 -6.61 0.40 6.85
N ILE A 125 -6.51 1.37 7.77
CA ILE A 125 -6.85 1.20 9.19
C ILE A 125 -8.30 0.77 9.39
N PRO A 126 -9.33 1.47 8.86
CA PRO A 126 -10.71 1.04 9.03
C PRO A 126 -11.02 -0.30 8.35
N ILE A 127 -10.36 -0.60 7.23
CA ILE A 127 -10.51 -1.90 6.55
C ILE A 127 -9.95 -3.03 7.40
N LEU A 128 -8.74 -2.85 7.95
CA LEU A 128 -8.13 -3.81 8.87
C LEU A 128 -8.99 -4.02 10.11
N ASN A 129 -9.50 -2.93 10.70
CA ASN A 129 -10.38 -3.03 11.85
C ASN A 129 -11.64 -3.86 11.55
N LEU A 130 -12.28 -3.64 10.40
CA LEU A 130 -13.43 -4.43 9.98
C LEU A 130 -13.08 -5.90 9.81
N LEU A 131 -11.94 -6.22 9.18
CA LEU A 131 -11.50 -7.61 9.02
C LEU A 131 -11.26 -8.31 10.37
N CYS A 132 -10.62 -7.62 11.32
CA CYS A 132 -10.41 -8.18 12.66
C CYS A 132 -11.74 -8.46 13.36
N THR A 133 -12.69 -7.52 13.32
CA THR A 133 -14.03 -7.72 13.92
C THR A 133 -14.78 -8.87 13.25
N LEU A 134 -14.72 -8.99 11.92
CA LEU A 134 -15.36 -10.10 11.20
C LEU A 134 -14.72 -11.46 11.55
N GLU A 135 -13.41 -11.53 11.75
CA GLU A 135 -12.74 -12.75 12.20
C GLU A 135 -13.14 -13.13 13.63
N GLU A 136 -13.29 -12.15 14.52
CA GLU A 136 -13.79 -12.35 15.89
C GLU A 136 -15.24 -12.85 15.87
N ASP A 137 -16.13 -12.18 15.14
CA ASP A 137 -17.54 -12.59 14.97
C ASP A 137 -17.65 -14.00 14.37
N ALA A 138 -16.83 -14.33 13.37
CA ALA A 138 -16.81 -15.65 12.76
C ALA A 138 -16.27 -16.75 13.71
N ARG A 139 -15.39 -16.39 14.65
CA ARG A 139 -14.91 -17.31 15.69
C ARG A 139 -15.94 -17.51 16.80
N GLU A 140 -16.73 -16.49 17.10
CA GLU A 140 -17.79 -16.54 18.13
C GLU A 140 -19.10 -17.15 17.62
N ALA A 141 -19.34 -17.11 16.32
CA ALA A 141 -20.44 -17.81 15.67
C ALA A 141 -20.25 -19.32 15.79
N LYS A 142 -20.81 -19.91 16.86
CA LYS A 142 -21.01 -21.36 16.93
C LYS A 142 -21.83 -21.79 15.72
N LEU A 143 -21.22 -22.54 14.80
CA LEU A 143 -21.96 -23.36 13.84
C LEU A 143 -22.88 -24.24 14.68
N GLY A 144 -24.20 -24.05 14.54
CA GLY A 144 -25.20 -24.77 15.32
C GLY A 144 -24.94 -26.27 15.29
N ASP A 145 -25.07 -26.89 16.45
CA ASP A 145 -24.95 -28.33 16.63
C ASP A 145 -25.91 -29.08 15.68
N GLY A 146 -25.38 -30.16 15.07
CA GLY A 146 -26.04 -31.36 14.53
C GLY A 146 -27.51 -31.33 14.13
#